data_AF-A0A0F9UDK3-F1
#
_entry.id   AF-A0A0F9UDK3-F1
#
_cell.length_a   1.000
_cell.length_b   1.000
_cell.length_c   1.000
_cell.angle_alpha   90.00
_cell.angle_beta   90.00
_cell.angle_gamma   90.00
#
_symmetry.space_group_name_H-M   'P 1'
#
loop_
_entity.id
_entity.type
_entity.pdbx_description
1 polymer ?
#
loop_
_entity_poly.entity_id
_entity_poly.type
_entity_poly.pdbx_seq_one_letter_code
_entity_poly.pdbx_strand_id
1 'polypeptide(L)'
;MADLIDGQYCFYVDETMFVEGKGFRPSIIVKGQQGHFPNVGAGVKPWYWGEDIKTARAITAGRNKRLGLSQADVNKLVAESMRT
;
A
#
# COMPACT_ATOMS: atom_id res chain seq x y z
N MET A 1 -13.97 5.62 -11.26
CA MET A 1 -12.79 5.59 -10.38
C MET A 1 -12.53 7.02 -9.98
N ALA A 2 -12.60 7.35 -8.69
CA ALA A 2 -12.26 8.70 -8.24
C ALA A 2 -10.79 8.96 -8.58
N ASP A 3 -10.50 10.11 -9.19
CA ASP A 3 -9.14 10.55 -9.45
C ASP A 3 -8.42 10.68 -8.11
N LEU A 4 -7.56 9.69 -7.82
CA LEU A 4 -6.70 9.73 -6.65
C LEU A 4 -5.62 10.78 -6.91
N ILE A 5 -5.84 11.99 -6.40
CA ILE A 5 -4.86 13.08 -6.47
C ILE A 5 -3.59 12.65 -5.74
N ASP A 6 -2.42 12.98 -6.27
CA ASP A 6 -1.13 12.75 -5.60
C ASP A 6 -1.18 13.25 -4.15
N GLY A 7 -0.78 12.40 -3.19
CA GLY A 7 -0.85 12.68 -1.75
C GLY A 7 -2.19 12.35 -1.06
N GLN A 8 -3.20 11.82 -1.76
CA GLN A 8 -4.46 11.33 -1.16
C GLN A 8 -4.40 9.86 -0.74
N TYR A 9 -3.35 9.13 -1.10
CA TYR A 9 -3.24 7.71 -0.76
C TYR A 9 -1.79 7.27 -0.62
N CYS A 10 -1.56 6.17 0.11
CA CYS A 10 -0.28 5.50 0.16
C CYS A 10 -0.46 3.98 0.04
N PHE A 11 0.62 3.28 -0.28
CA PHE A 11 0.68 1.84 -0.24
C PHE A 11 1.24 1.37 1.10
N TYR A 12 0.67 0.28 1.61
CA TYR A 12 1.03 -0.35 2.87
C TYR A 12 1.15 -1.87 2.68
N VAL A 13 2.10 -2.50 3.36
CA VAL A 13 2.27 -3.95 3.36
C VAL A 13 2.86 -4.40 4.70
N ASP A 14 2.33 -5.50 5.22
CA ASP A 14 2.82 -6.16 6.43
C ASP A 14 2.95 -7.68 6.25
N GLU A 15 3.41 -8.36 7.30
CA GLU A 15 3.70 -9.80 7.32
C GLU A 15 2.46 -10.67 7.14
N THR A 16 1.28 -10.18 7.53
CA THR A 16 0.00 -10.88 7.42
C THR A 16 -0.57 -10.86 5.99
N MET A 17 -0.02 -10.02 5.12
CA MET A 17 -0.48 -9.85 3.74
C MET A 17 0.18 -10.80 2.73
N PHE A 18 0.92 -11.81 3.21
CA PHE A 18 1.49 -12.84 2.36
C PHE A 18 0.41 -13.77 1.82
N VAL A 19 0.49 -14.08 0.53
CA VAL A 19 -0.35 -15.08 -0.13
C VAL A 19 0.56 -16.17 -0.69
N GLU A 20 0.37 -17.38 -0.17
CA GLU A 20 1.15 -18.56 -0.54
C GLU A 20 1.16 -18.77 -2.06
N GLY A 21 2.35 -19.01 -2.61
CA GLY A 21 2.56 -19.18 -4.05
C GLY A 21 2.41 -17.91 -4.90
N LYS A 22 2.20 -16.73 -4.29
CA LYS A 22 2.03 -15.46 -5.01
C LYS A 22 2.88 -14.31 -4.49
N GLY A 23 3.18 -14.27 -3.20
CA GLY A 23 3.92 -13.18 -2.55
C GLY A 23 3.03 -12.23 -1.76
N PHE A 24 3.51 -11.02 -1.47
CA PHE A 24 2.81 -10.07 -0.60
C PHE A 24 1.81 -9.20 -1.36
N ARG A 25 0.54 -9.20 -0.96
CA ARG A 25 -0.48 -8.32 -1.55
C ARG A 25 -0.55 -7.00 -0.76
N PRO A 26 -0.01 -5.88 -1.26
CA PRO A 26 -0.11 -4.61 -0.57
C PRO A 26 -1.56 -4.13 -0.52
N SER A 27 -1.84 -3.23 0.42
CA SER A 27 -3.08 -2.47 0.48
C SER A 27 -2.85 -1.01 0.15
N ILE A 28 -3.91 -0.34 -0.26
CA ILE A 28 -3.99 1.10 -0.46
C ILE A 28 -4.66 1.70 0.78
N ILE A 29 -4.05 2.74 1.35
CA ILE A 29 -4.62 3.57 2.40
C ILE A 29 -5.05 4.87 1.75
N VAL A 30 -6.30 5.28 1.92
CA VAL A 30 -6.81 6.55 1.39
C VAL A 30 -6.99 7.53 2.53
N LYS A 31 -6.44 8.73 2.36
CA LYS A 31 -6.53 9.82 3.34
C LYS A 31 -7.99 10.12 3.67
N GLY A 32 -8.30 10.18 4.96
CA GLY A 32 -9.65 10.43 5.44
C GLY A 32 -10.61 9.24 5.33
N GLN A 33 -10.14 8.07 4.90
CA GLN A 33 -10.90 6.83 4.91
C GLN A 33 -10.33 5.86 5.96
N GLN A 34 -11.22 5.25 6.72
CA GLN A 34 -10.84 4.24 7.71
C GLN A 34 -10.56 2.90 7.03
N GLY A 35 -9.54 2.19 7.53
CA GLY A 35 -9.14 0.89 7.05
C GLY A 35 -8.30 0.92 5.77
N HIS A 36 -8.08 -0.26 5.21
CA HIS A 36 -7.20 -0.44 4.06
C HIS A 36 -7.90 -1.23 2.96
N PHE A 37 -7.55 -0.91 1.72
CA PHE A 37 -8.14 -1.54 0.54
C PHE A 37 -7.09 -2.43 -0.11
N PRO A 38 -7.21 -3.76 -0.02
CA PRO A 38 -6.30 -4.67 -0.69
C PRO A 38 -6.18 -4.30 -2.16
N ASN A 39 -4.96 -4.25 -2.69
CA ASN A 39 -4.74 -3.90 -4.09
C ASN A 39 -5.33 -5.02 -4.97
N VAL A 40 -6.54 -4.80 -5.47
CA VAL A 40 -7.30 -5.72 -6.32
C VAL A 40 -7.75 -4.98 -7.57
N GLY A 41 -7.68 -5.62 -8.72
CA GLY A 41 -8.25 -5.08 -9.95
C GLY A 41 -8.33 -6.09 -11.08
N ALA A 42 -9.20 -5.76 -12.03
CA ALA A 42 -9.34 -6.48 -13.29
C ALA A 42 -8.46 -5.78 -14.33
N GLY A 43 -7.28 -6.35 -14.62
CA GLY A 43 -6.46 -5.91 -15.74
C GLY A 43 -5.12 -5.26 -15.36
N VAL A 44 -4.09 -6.11 -15.39
CA VAL A 44 -2.72 -5.79 -15.82
C VAL A 44 -1.89 -4.85 -14.91
N LYS A 45 -1.38 -5.42 -13.81
CA LYS A 45 0.00 -5.31 -13.24
C LYS A 45 0.04 -6.10 -11.91
N PRO A 46 1.21 -6.57 -11.43
CA PRO A 46 1.22 -7.59 -10.38
C PRO A 46 0.60 -7.07 -9.08
N TRP A 47 -0.45 -7.76 -8.65
CA TRP A 47 -1.16 -7.56 -7.38
C TRP A 47 -0.31 -7.95 -6.16
N TYR A 48 0.81 -8.62 -6.40
CA TYR A 48 1.71 -9.13 -5.38
C TYR A 48 3.10 -8.55 -5.61
N TRP A 49 3.69 -8.01 -4.55
CA TRP A 49 4.96 -7.30 -4.58
C TRP A 49 5.97 -8.04 -3.71
N GLY A 50 6.89 -8.75 -4.38
CA GLY A 50 7.94 -9.51 -3.70
C GLY A 50 7.43 -10.82 -3.09
N GLU A 51 8.34 -11.79 -3.00
CA GLU A 51 8.10 -13.09 -2.35
C GLU A 51 8.40 -13.03 -0.85
N ASP A 52 9.16 -12.03 -0.41
CA ASP A 52 9.52 -11.78 0.98
C ASP A 52 9.12 -10.36 1.43
N ILE A 53 8.94 -10.18 2.74
CA ILE A 53 8.47 -8.91 3.32
C ILE A 53 9.46 -7.75 3.10
N LYS A 54 10.77 -8.03 3.00
CA LYS A 54 11.80 -6.99 2.80
C LYS A 54 11.68 -6.42 1.39
N THR A 55 11.54 -7.29 0.39
CA THR A 55 11.29 -6.91 -1.00
C THR A 55 9.96 -6.17 -1.14
N ALA A 56 8.90 -6.69 -0.51
CA ALA A 56 7.58 -6.07 -0.51
C ALA A 56 7.60 -4.64 0.05
N ARG A 57 8.28 -4.44 1.20
CA ARG A 57 8.46 -3.12 1.83
C ARG A 57 9.29 -2.19 0.95
N ALA A 58 10.35 -2.68 0.30
CA ALA A 58 11.16 -1.88 -0.61
C ALA A 58 10.37 -1.40 -1.84
N ILE A 59 9.55 -2.27 -2.44
CA ILE A 59 8.66 -1.90 -3.55
C ILE A 59 7.63 -0.86 -3.09
N THR A 60 7.02 -1.08 -1.92
CA THR A 60 6.04 -0.17 -1.31
C THR A 60 6.64 1.22 -1.06
N ALA A 61 7.83 1.28 -0.45
CA ALA A 61 8.55 2.53 -0.22
C ALA A 61 8.91 3.23 -1.54
N GLY A 62 9.36 2.48 -2.55
CA GLY A 62 9.66 3.02 -3.88
C GLY A 62 8.42 3.60 -4.57
N ARG A 63 7.25 2.98 -4.41
CA ARG A 63 5.97 3.48 -4.92
C ARG A 63 5.54 4.74 -4.19
N ASN A 64 5.58 4.75 -2.87
CA ASN A 64 5.23 5.93 -2.06
C ASN A 64 6.14 7.12 -2.34
N LYS A 65 7.44 6.88 -2.54
CA LYS A 65 8.39 7.93 -2.94
C LYS A 65 8.02 8.56 -4.29
N ARG A 66 7.51 7.77 -5.25
CA ARG A 66 7.02 8.29 -6.54
C ARG A 66 5.73 9.11 -6.41
N LEU A 67 4.97 8.91 -5.33
CA LEU A 67 3.81 9.73 -4.96
C LEU A 67 4.21 10.99 -4.15
N GLY A 68 5.51 11.26 -4.00
CA GLY A 68 6.01 12.39 -3.23
C GLY A 68 5.88 12.24 -1.71
N LEU A 69 5.60 11.03 -1.20
CA LEU A 69 5.43 10.79 0.23
C LEU A 69 6.74 10.41 0.91
N SER A 70 7.00 11.01 2.07
CA SER A 70 8.03 10.55 2.98
C SER A 70 7.56 9.34 3.79
N GLN A 71 8.50 8.61 4.43
CA GLN A 71 8.12 7.54 5.35
C GLN A 71 7.29 8.06 6.53
N ALA A 72 7.51 9.30 6.97
CA ALA A 72 6.74 9.92 8.03
C ALA A 72 5.28 10.17 7.60
N ASP A 73 5.05 10.59 6.36
CA ASP A 73 3.70 10.78 5.81
C ASP A 73 2.95 9.46 5.70
N VAL A 74 3.62 8.41 5.23
CA VAL A 74 3.05 7.06 5.13
C VAL A 74 2.65 6.56 6.52
N ASN A 75 3.54 6.68 7.51
CA ASN A 75 3.26 6.27 8.89
C ASN A 75 2.07 7.03 9.47
N LYS A 76 1.97 8.34 9.21
CA LYS A 76 0.86 9.18 9.65
C LYS A 76 -0.46 8.72 9.03
N LEU A 77 -0.51 8.50 7.71
CA LEU A 77 -1.71 8.04 7.01
C LEU A 77 -2.18 6.67 7.51
N VAL A 78 -1.26 5.72 7.68
CA VAL A 78 -1.58 4.40 8.24
C VAL A 78 -2.15 4.54 9.65
N ALA A 79 -1.51 5.34 10.51
CA ALA A 79 -1.96 5.55 11.89
C ALA A 79 -3.30 6.30 11.99
N GLU A 80 -3.63 7.17 11.04
CA GLU A 80 -4.93 7.83 10.96
C GLU A 80 -6.03 6.88 10.47
N SER A 81 -5.68 5.98 9.56
CA SER A 81 -6.64 5.07 8.92
C SER A 81 -6.94 3.81 9.75
N MET A 82 -5.98 3.35 10.55
CA MET A 82 -6.12 2.16 11.41
C MET A 82 -6.58 2.47 12.84
N ARG A 83 -6.91 3.73 13.16
CA ARG A 83 -7.51 4.08 14.44
C ARG A 83 -8.93 3.50 14.52
N THR A 84 -9.13 2.60 15.47
CA THR A 84 -10.44 2.12 15.95
C THR A 84 -11.06 3.09 16.93
#